data_AF-A0A6N6M420-F1
#
_entry.id   AF-A0A6N6M420-F1
#
_cell.length_a   1.000
_cell.length_b   1.000
_cell.length_c   1.000
_cell.angle_alpha   90.00
_cell.angle_beta   90.00
_cell.angle_gamma   90.00
#
_symmetry.space_group_name_H-M   'P 1'
#
loop_
_entity.id
_entity.type
_entity.pdbx_description
1 polymer ?
#
loop_
_entity_poly.entity_id
_entity_poly.type
_entity_poly.pdbx_seq_one_letter_code
_entity_poly.pdbx_strand_id
1 'polypeptide(L)'
;MKQKLLMTIAAAACTAFSISANAQLRYAEEIFDESEIEVQTDITYGINVDFLKNTSLLDPNYIQNNQQQIAGEMSYLDSTLQAGGNPSMNYFLPYGADSSTIVKVSQLEMDVYMPTTSADNMAERPVIVYVHTGNFLPPIINGSVGGSKNDSAAVEFCTQWAKRGYVAVAPNYRHGWNPQANDPQTGQIIRRATLLNAVYRAIHDVKQSVRVLRQGANQGPNPYGINSDKIALFGQGSGGYVVLAYTTIDSQSEVGTSKFLNPLTNQPYVNEQVVGNYEGFGGLLNLYVDNGESADIQHTVNAGGALGDISWLDGNEAPMMSFHCINDPFAPFDTNQVVVPTTNNNVVPVPGPNTFIPEANALGLNSDWINKNEYQDPYTSRARSLYGRTFETFYPTAPLDEVTIDADAEGLFAFQLPLKQARFENQGAPWEWWSESDVIALAQAVNQQTGGSYDGAAIHQNSLMSNPDMSKEKALRYIDTIQGYMHPRLMLGMGIGDTNAVGYDELYPFAEAEIKIFPNPSVGEVNIQSKGDAIQMVTVFDLTGKIVYRSENINREFESINLNELKSGMYLIKVEGDEASSTERLFLH
;
A
#
# COMPACT_ATOMS: atom_id res chain seq x y z
N MET A 1 0.30 -19.23 73.55
CA MET A 1 1.38 -18.49 72.84
C MET A 1 1.27 -18.61 71.31
N LYS A 2 0.05 -18.75 70.76
CA LYS A 2 -0.29 -18.61 69.34
C LYS A 2 -0.90 -17.22 69.16
N GLN A 3 -0.10 -16.18 68.90
CA GLN A 3 -0.60 -14.86 68.45
C GLN A 3 0.51 -13.81 68.09
N LYS A 4 1.75 -14.23 67.81
CA LYS A 4 2.83 -13.27 67.47
C LYS A 4 3.69 -13.69 66.25
N LEU A 5 3.13 -14.49 65.34
CA LEU A 5 3.82 -14.92 64.12
C LEU A 5 2.90 -14.83 62.88
N LEU A 6 2.17 -13.73 62.75
CA LEU A 6 1.34 -13.43 61.57
C LEU A 6 1.35 -11.95 61.17
N MET A 7 2.26 -11.15 61.73
CA MET A 7 2.39 -9.71 61.46
C MET A 7 3.75 -9.30 60.88
N THR A 8 4.47 -10.25 60.26
CA THR A 8 5.73 -9.96 59.54
C THR A 8 5.79 -10.61 58.16
N ILE A 9 4.63 -10.95 57.58
CA ILE A 9 4.48 -11.35 56.16
C ILE A 9 3.59 -10.33 55.40
N ALA A 10 3.26 -9.19 56.01
CA ALA A 10 2.40 -8.16 55.41
C ALA A 10 3.12 -6.81 55.17
N ALA A 11 4.46 -6.77 55.18
CA ALA A 11 5.24 -5.54 55.02
C ALA A 11 6.42 -5.64 54.03
N ALA A 12 6.36 -6.57 53.07
CA ALA A 12 7.30 -6.63 51.95
C ALA A 12 6.59 -6.97 50.62
N ALA A 13 5.34 -6.53 50.48
CA ALA A 13 4.56 -6.61 49.24
C ALA A 13 4.11 -5.21 48.83
N CYS A 14 5.05 -4.26 48.78
CA CYS A 14 4.86 -3.00 48.10
C CYS A 14 6.00 -2.78 47.11
N THR A 15 5.59 -2.67 45.85
CA THR A 15 6.21 -1.88 44.78
C THR A 15 7.60 -2.31 44.30
N ALA A 16 7.59 -3.27 43.39
CA ALA A 16 8.33 -3.13 42.14
C ALA A 16 7.42 -3.62 41.01
N PHE A 17 6.36 -2.85 40.70
CA PHE A 17 5.90 -2.83 39.32
C PHE A 17 7.04 -2.18 38.54
N SER A 18 7.90 -3.01 37.96
CA SER A 18 8.76 -2.58 36.88
C SER A 18 7.82 -2.14 35.75
N ILE A 19 7.57 -0.84 35.68
CA ILE A 19 7.08 -0.21 34.47
C ILE A 19 8.22 -0.37 33.47
N SER A 20 8.28 -1.50 32.78
CA SER A 20 8.86 -1.51 31.45
C SER A 20 7.94 -0.61 30.64
N ALA A 21 8.30 0.66 30.51
CA ALA A 21 7.76 1.47 29.43
C ALA A 21 8.20 0.72 28.17
N ASN A 22 7.31 -0.09 27.59
CA ASN A 22 7.49 -0.55 26.22
C ASN A 22 7.54 0.74 25.42
N ALA A 23 8.72 1.10 24.92
CA ALA A 23 8.84 2.18 23.96
C ALA A 23 7.96 1.78 22.78
N GLN A 24 6.98 2.61 22.43
CA GLN A 24 6.11 2.31 21.31
C GLN A 24 6.94 2.18 20.04
N LEU A 25 6.64 1.16 19.23
CA LEU A 25 7.45 0.84 18.06
C LEU A 25 7.02 1.72 16.88
N ARG A 26 7.85 2.72 16.53
CA ARG A 26 7.64 3.57 15.36
C ARG A 26 7.40 2.70 14.11
N TYR A 27 6.49 3.16 13.25
CA TYR A 27 6.01 2.49 12.03
C TYR A 27 5.11 1.26 12.25
N ALA A 28 5.11 0.65 13.42
CA ALA A 28 4.17 -0.42 13.80
C ALA A 28 2.97 0.13 14.61
N GLU A 29 3.25 1.01 15.57
CA GLU A 29 2.29 1.53 16.55
C GLU A 29 2.08 3.04 16.39
N GLU A 30 0.89 3.52 16.79
CA GLU A 30 0.60 4.96 16.85
C GLU A 30 1.40 5.60 17.98
N ILE A 31 2.39 6.41 17.60
CA ILE A 31 3.29 7.12 18.51
C ILE A 31 2.98 8.62 18.61
N PHE A 32 2.09 9.12 17.74
CA PHE A 32 1.59 10.49 17.75
C PHE A 32 0.09 10.54 17.96
N ASP A 33 -0.37 11.57 18.64
CA ASP A 33 -1.79 11.88 18.78
C ASP A 33 -2.33 12.58 17.52
N GLU A 34 -3.65 12.54 17.33
CA GLU A 34 -4.30 13.19 16.17
C GLU A 34 -4.03 14.71 16.14
N SER A 35 -3.89 15.36 17.29
CA SER A 35 -3.55 16.79 17.38
C SER A 35 -2.12 17.11 16.93
N GLU A 36 -1.28 16.10 16.78
CA GLU A 36 0.11 16.23 16.32
C GLU A 36 0.25 15.96 14.82
N ILE A 37 -0.85 15.63 14.13
CA ILE A 37 -0.88 15.41 12.68
C ILE A 37 -1.28 16.69 11.96
N GLU A 38 -0.48 17.07 10.98
CA GLU A 38 -0.80 18.11 10.01
C GLU A 38 -1.30 17.46 8.72
N VAL A 39 -2.35 18.04 8.13
CA VAL A 39 -2.85 17.66 6.81
C VAL A 39 -2.77 18.87 5.88
N GLN A 40 -1.99 18.73 4.80
CA GLN A 40 -1.96 19.70 3.72
C GLN A 40 -2.86 19.20 2.60
N THR A 41 -3.96 19.92 2.35
CA THR A 41 -5.01 19.48 1.43
C THR A 41 -4.88 20.10 0.04
N ASP A 42 -5.35 19.36 -0.96
CA ASP A 42 -5.50 19.82 -2.35
C ASP A 42 -4.19 20.36 -2.97
N ILE A 43 -3.07 19.72 -2.64
CA ILE A 43 -1.78 20.04 -3.23
C ILE A 43 -1.77 19.53 -4.67
N THR A 44 -1.67 20.45 -5.64
CA THR A 44 -1.56 20.08 -7.05
C THR A 44 -0.21 19.39 -7.31
N TYR A 45 -0.25 18.14 -7.79
CA TYR A 45 0.93 17.40 -8.25
C TYR A 45 1.03 17.34 -9.78
N GLY A 46 -0.03 17.69 -10.51
CA GLY A 46 0.00 17.69 -11.97
C GLY A 46 -1.19 18.39 -12.61
N ILE A 47 -1.08 18.71 -13.89
CA ILE A 47 -2.19 19.14 -14.74
C ILE A 47 -2.21 18.21 -15.93
N ASN A 48 -3.35 17.57 -16.20
CA ASN A 48 -3.46 16.64 -17.32
C ASN A 48 -4.89 16.61 -17.90
N VAL A 49 -5.04 15.95 -19.06
CA VAL A 49 -6.28 15.88 -19.82
C VAL A 49 -7.40 15.24 -19.00
N ASP A 50 -8.54 15.94 -18.90
CA ASP A 50 -9.75 15.49 -18.23
C ASP A 50 -10.79 15.02 -19.25
N PHE A 51 -10.94 13.70 -19.33
CA PHE A 51 -11.85 13.03 -20.26
C PHE A 51 -13.32 13.18 -19.88
N LEU A 52 -13.65 13.57 -18.65
CA LEU A 52 -15.03 13.82 -18.23
C LEU A 52 -15.50 15.22 -18.64
N LYS A 53 -14.58 16.18 -18.74
CA LYS A 53 -14.88 17.52 -19.25
C LYS A 53 -15.12 17.56 -20.76
N ASN A 54 -14.58 16.61 -21.52
CA ASN A 54 -14.96 16.34 -22.91
C ASN A 54 -14.92 14.83 -23.22
N THR A 55 -16.05 14.16 -23.05
CA THR A 55 -16.16 12.70 -23.26
C THR A 55 -16.02 12.28 -24.72
N SER A 56 -16.07 13.20 -25.68
CA SER A 56 -15.76 12.89 -27.09
C SER A 56 -14.32 12.42 -27.27
N LEU A 57 -13.40 12.79 -26.35
CA LEU A 57 -12.02 12.28 -26.35
C LEU A 57 -11.92 10.79 -25.97
N LEU A 58 -13.00 10.13 -25.56
CA LEU A 58 -13.04 8.68 -25.36
C LEU A 58 -13.26 7.90 -26.67
N ASP A 59 -13.63 8.57 -27.77
CA ASP A 59 -13.84 7.97 -29.08
C ASP A 59 -12.58 8.11 -29.97
N PRO A 60 -11.92 7.00 -30.35
CA PRO A 60 -10.78 7.03 -31.24
C PRO A 60 -11.04 7.73 -32.58
N ASN A 61 -12.27 7.64 -33.12
CA ASN A 61 -12.62 8.31 -34.38
C ASN A 61 -12.68 9.83 -34.20
N TYR A 62 -13.19 10.30 -33.05
CA TYR A 62 -13.19 11.73 -32.74
C TYR A 62 -11.75 12.24 -32.59
N ILE A 63 -10.88 11.49 -31.90
CA ILE A 63 -9.46 11.84 -31.79
C ILE A 63 -8.81 11.94 -33.18
N GLN A 64 -9.01 10.92 -34.03
CA GLN A 64 -8.44 10.89 -35.38
C GLN A 64 -8.93 12.07 -36.25
N ASN A 65 -10.24 12.36 -36.21
CA ASN A 65 -10.83 13.44 -37.00
C ASN A 65 -10.39 14.84 -36.54
N ASN A 66 -9.99 14.99 -35.27
CA ASN A 66 -9.58 16.27 -34.68
C ASN A 66 -8.08 16.33 -34.35
N GLN A 67 -7.28 15.38 -34.85
CA GLN A 67 -5.89 15.18 -34.45
C GLN A 67 -5.03 16.46 -34.57
N GLN A 68 -5.22 17.25 -35.64
CA GLN A 68 -4.47 18.49 -35.83
C GLN A 68 -4.80 19.55 -34.77
N GLN A 69 -6.08 19.72 -34.43
CA GLN A 69 -6.50 20.66 -33.40
C GLN A 69 -6.02 20.21 -32.02
N ILE A 70 -6.19 18.92 -31.70
CA ILE A 70 -5.69 18.33 -30.45
C ILE A 70 -4.19 18.57 -30.31
N ALA A 71 -3.40 18.28 -31.35
CA ALA A 71 -1.95 18.47 -31.31
C ALA A 71 -1.57 19.94 -31.09
N GLY A 72 -2.27 20.89 -31.72
CA GLY A 72 -2.04 22.32 -31.51
C GLY A 72 -2.38 22.77 -30.08
N GLU A 73 -3.51 22.33 -29.54
CA GLU A 73 -3.93 22.64 -28.17
C GLU A 73 -2.98 22.02 -27.13
N MET A 74 -2.53 20.77 -27.35
CA MET A 74 -1.60 20.08 -26.46
C MET A 74 -0.21 20.71 -26.49
N SER A 75 0.28 21.17 -27.65
CA SER A 75 1.55 21.91 -27.74
C SER A 75 1.50 23.25 -27.00
N TYR A 76 0.36 23.96 -27.05
CA TYR A 76 0.15 25.16 -26.23
C TYR A 76 0.18 24.83 -24.73
N LEU A 77 -0.55 23.79 -24.31
CA LEU A 77 -0.61 23.37 -22.91
C LEU A 77 0.77 22.98 -22.38
N ASP A 78 1.48 22.11 -23.11
CA ASP A 78 2.82 21.64 -22.76
C ASP A 78 3.83 22.80 -22.62
N SER A 79 3.92 23.68 -23.63
CA SER A 79 4.82 24.84 -23.57
C SER A 79 4.48 25.81 -22.44
N THR A 80 3.20 25.97 -22.10
CA THR A 80 2.77 26.81 -20.98
C THR A 80 3.22 26.22 -19.64
N LEU A 81 3.01 24.92 -19.44
CA LEU A 81 3.39 24.22 -18.21
C LEU A 81 4.91 24.16 -18.03
N GLN A 82 5.66 23.85 -19.09
CA GLN A 82 7.13 23.84 -19.04
C GLN A 82 7.74 25.21 -18.75
N ALA A 83 7.05 26.30 -19.09
CA ALA A 83 7.45 27.66 -18.73
C ALA A 83 7.07 28.06 -17.29
N GLY A 84 6.47 27.15 -16.51
CA GLY A 84 5.95 27.43 -15.16
C GLY A 84 4.68 28.28 -15.17
N GLY A 85 3.98 28.38 -16.30
CA GLY A 85 2.75 29.12 -16.47
C GLY A 85 1.49 28.28 -16.20
N ASN A 86 0.35 28.96 -16.09
CA ASN A 86 -0.96 28.32 -15.98
C ASN A 86 -1.70 28.39 -17.33
N PRO A 87 -2.33 27.30 -17.79
CA PRO A 87 -3.22 27.33 -18.95
C PRO A 87 -4.37 28.34 -18.79
N SER A 88 -4.89 28.80 -19.92
CA SER A 88 -6.06 29.68 -19.95
C SER A 88 -7.30 28.98 -19.40
N MET A 89 -8.20 29.75 -18.76
CA MET A 89 -9.38 29.22 -18.05
C MET A 89 -10.30 28.36 -18.92
N ASN A 90 -10.39 28.64 -20.23
CA ASN A 90 -11.20 27.88 -21.18
C ASN A 90 -10.80 26.39 -21.27
N TYR A 91 -9.55 26.03 -20.95
CA TYR A 91 -9.11 24.63 -20.86
C TYR A 91 -9.64 23.91 -19.61
N PHE A 92 -10.01 24.64 -18.55
CA PHE A 92 -10.52 24.05 -17.32
C PHE A 92 -12.06 23.94 -17.28
N LEU A 93 -12.76 24.65 -18.16
CA LEU A 93 -14.23 24.60 -18.26
C LEU A 93 -14.68 23.36 -19.05
N PRO A 94 -15.75 22.66 -18.64
CA PRO A 94 -16.33 21.57 -19.44
C PRO A 94 -16.67 22.02 -20.86
N TYR A 95 -16.52 21.14 -21.86
CA TYR A 95 -16.78 21.44 -23.27
C TYR A 95 -18.22 21.94 -23.52
N GLY A 96 -19.20 21.41 -22.78
CA GLY A 96 -20.58 21.87 -22.85
C GLY A 96 -20.81 23.31 -22.34
N ALA A 97 -19.89 23.83 -21.51
CA ALA A 97 -19.93 25.21 -21.01
C ALA A 97 -19.06 26.15 -21.87
N ASP A 98 -17.93 25.67 -22.39
CA ASP A 98 -17.04 26.39 -23.29
C ASP A 98 -16.47 25.45 -24.35
N SER A 99 -16.88 25.64 -25.61
CA SER A 99 -16.45 24.84 -26.76
C SER A 99 -15.28 25.45 -27.55
N SER A 100 -14.62 26.49 -27.03
CA SER A 100 -13.48 27.15 -27.71
C SER A 100 -12.24 26.28 -27.82
N THR A 101 -12.10 25.30 -26.92
CA THR A 101 -11.06 24.26 -26.95
C THR A 101 -11.72 22.90 -26.80
N ILE A 102 -11.16 21.88 -27.46
CA ILE A 102 -11.67 20.50 -27.38
C ILE A 102 -10.89 19.67 -26.35
N VAL A 103 -9.62 19.99 -26.10
CA VAL A 103 -8.86 19.44 -24.98
C VAL A 103 -9.24 20.20 -23.73
N LYS A 104 -9.67 19.45 -22.71
CA LYS A 104 -9.94 19.97 -21.38
C LYS A 104 -8.98 19.35 -20.39
N VAL A 105 -8.59 20.10 -19.37
CA VAL A 105 -7.64 19.67 -18.33
C VAL A 105 -8.21 19.89 -16.94
N SER A 106 -7.62 19.19 -15.98
CA SER A 106 -7.86 19.38 -14.56
C SER A 106 -6.53 19.39 -13.81
N GLN A 107 -6.51 20.12 -12.70
CA GLN A 107 -5.48 19.95 -11.69
C GLN A 107 -5.72 18.62 -10.99
N LEU A 108 -4.66 17.84 -10.83
CA LEU A 108 -4.65 16.61 -10.08
C LEU A 108 -4.01 16.90 -8.74
N GLU A 109 -4.77 16.60 -7.69
CA GLU A 109 -4.53 17.08 -6.35
C GLU A 109 -4.37 15.90 -5.40
N MET A 110 -3.52 16.08 -4.39
CA MET A 110 -3.28 15.11 -3.33
C MET A 110 -3.36 15.77 -1.96
N ASP A 111 -3.71 14.97 -0.95
CA ASP A 111 -3.57 15.36 0.44
C ASP A 111 -2.33 14.71 1.04
N VAL A 112 -1.60 15.44 1.87
CA VAL A 112 -0.40 14.95 2.56
C VAL A 112 -0.64 15.01 4.06
N TYR A 113 -0.56 13.86 4.73
CA TYR A 113 -0.73 13.68 6.16
C TYR A 113 0.63 13.36 6.78
N MET A 114 1.05 14.12 7.78
CA MET A 114 2.34 13.92 8.42
C MET A 114 2.33 14.41 9.87
N PRO A 115 3.18 13.86 10.75
CA PRO A 115 3.43 14.48 12.04
C PRO A 115 3.97 15.92 11.86
N THR A 116 3.50 16.83 12.70
CA THR A 116 4.02 18.20 12.78
C THR A 116 5.52 18.18 13.10
N THR A 117 6.25 19.18 12.59
CA THR A 117 7.69 19.31 12.87
C THR A 117 8.01 19.51 14.35
N SER A 118 7.06 20.00 15.16
CA SER A 118 7.20 20.08 16.62
C SER A 118 7.07 18.74 17.33
N ALA A 119 6.30 17.80 16.77
CA ALA A 119 6.10 16.47 17.33
C ALA A 119 7.16 15.48 16.82
N ASP A 120 7.53 15.57 15.54
CA ASP A 120 8.51 14.67 14.91
C ASP A 120 9.66 15.41 14.24
N ASN A 121 10.84 15.30 14.84
CA ASN A 121 12.08 15.87 14.33
C ASN A 121 12.78 15.03 13.25
N MET A 122 12.19 13.88 12.83
CA MET A 122 12.75 13.11 11.71
C MET A 122 12.69 13.91 10.40
N ALA A 123 13.83 14.00 9.71
CA ALA A 123 13.93 14.73 8.44
C ALA A 123 13.64 13.86 7.21
N GLU A 124 13.70 12.54 7.36
CA GLU A 124 13.56 11.56 6.28
C GLU A 124 12.61 10.45 6.73
N ARG A 125 11.33 10.59 6.40
CA ARG A 125 10.27 9.65 6.78
C ARG A 125 9.84 8.79 5.57
N PRO A 126 9.59 7.49 5.74
CA PRO A 126 9.02 6.66 4.68
C PRO A 126 7.61 7.13 4.30
N VAL A 127 7.25 6.90 3.05
CA VAL A 127 5.99 7.34 2.45
C VAL A 127 5.08 6.14 2.18
N ILE A 128 3.78 6.32 2.43
CA ILE A 128 2.74 5.42 1.89
C ILE A 128 1.79 6.26 1.03
N VAL A 129 1.67 5.90 -0.26
CA VAL A 129 0.73 6.54 -1.18
C VAL A 129 -0.55 5.72 -1.26
N TYR A 130 -1.67 6.30 -0.81
CA TYR A 130 -3.00 5.70 -0.88
C TYR A 130 -3.65 5.94 -2.24
N VAL A 131 -4.05 4.88 -2.93
CA VAL A 131 -4.76 4.93 -4.21
C VAL A 131 -6.19 4.42 -4.01
N HIS A 132 -7.15 5.33 -4.16
CA HIS A 132 -8.56 5.10 -3.83
C HIS A 132 -9.29 4.17 -4.82
N THR A 133 -10.45 3.66 -4.41
CA THR A 133 -11.38 2.90 -5.28
C THR A 133 -12.18 3.83 -6.22
N GLY A 134 -13.38 3.44 -6.68
CA GLY A 134 -14.31 4.32 -7.39
C GLY A 134 -14.55 3.97 -8.85
N ASN A 135 -13.98 2.86 -9.34
CA ASN A 135 -14.21 2.37 -10.70
C ASN A 135 -13.90 3.42 -11.77
N PHE A 136 -12.89 4.25 -11.51
CA PHE A 136 -12.39 5.29 -12.42
C PHE A 136 -13.42 6.34 -12.83
N LEU A 137 -14.42 6.58 -11.97
CA LEU A 137 -15.41 7.65 -12.07
C LEU A 137 -15.56 8.32 -10.69
N PRO A 138 -15.90 9.62 -10.63
CA PRO A 138 -16.13 10.29 -9.36
C PRO A 138 -17.26 9.63 -8.56
N PRO A 139 -17.26 9.76 -7.22
CA PRO A 139 -18.38 9.31 -6.38
C PRO A 139 -19.70 9.86 -6.89
N ILE A 140 -20.80 9.15 -6.64
CA ILE A 140 -22.15 9.41 -7.20
C ILE A 140 -22.26 9.13 -8.71
N ILE A 141 -21.35 9.68 -9.53
CA ILE A 141 -21.33 9.43 -10.99
C ILE A 141 -21.06 7.96 -11.27
N ASN A 142 -20.21 7.33 -10.47
CA ASN A 142 -19.89 5.91 -10.55
C ASN A 142 -21.01 4.98 -10.01
N GLY A 143 -22.10 5.53 -9.47
CA GLY A 143 -23.22 4.80 -8.88
C GLY A 143 -22.96 4.27 -7.46
N SER A 144 -21.89 4.74 -6.80
CA SER A 144 -21.47 4.33 -5.46
C SER A 144 -21.04 5.52 -4.59
N VAL A 145 -20.68 5.23 -3.35
CA VAL A 145 -20.36 6.22 -2.31
C VAL A 145 -18.89 6.65 -2.27
N GLY A 146 -17.98 5.81 -2.76
CA GLY A 146 -16.53 6.07 -2.76
C GLY A 146 -16.00 6.42 -4.14
N GLY A 147 -14.72 6.76 -4.20
CA GLY A 147 -14.00 7.12 -5.42
C GLY A 147 -13.18 8.40 -5.32
N SER A 148 -12.70 8.75 -4.13
CA SER A 148 -11.94 9.98 -3.90
C SER A 148 -10.93 9.82 -2.77
N LYS A 149 -9.88 10.64 -2.79
CA LYS A 149 -8.96 10.81 -1.65
C LYS A 149 -9.66 11.23 -0.34
N ASN A 150 -10.89 11.76 -0.45
CA ASN A 150 -11.70 12.21 0.70
C ASN A 150 -12.60 11.10 1.29
N ASP A 151 -12.57 9.87 0.76
CA ASP A 151 -13.37 8.77 1.29
C ASP A 151 -12.97 8.47 2.75
N SER A 152 -13.92 8.10 3.60
CA SER A 152 -13.66 7.92 5.04
C SER A 152 -12.51 6.94 5.33
N ALA A 153 -12.44 5.85 4.56
CA ALA A 153 -11.36 4.87 4.69
C ALA A 153 -9.99 5.46 4.27
N ALA A 154 -9.94 6.27 3.21
CA ALA A 154 -8.72 6.92 2.75
C ALA A 154 -8.14 7.86 3.83
N VAL A 155 -9.00 8.73 4.37
CA VAL A 155 -8.64 9.68 5.42
C VAL A 155 -8.14 8.94 6.67
N GLU A 156 -8.82 7.89 7.09
CA GLU A 156 -8.45 7.14 8.30
C GLU A 156 -7.16 6.35 8.13
N PHE A 157 -6.96 5.64 6.99
CA PHE A 157 -5.69 4.98 6.71
C PHE A 157 -4.53 5.97 6.74
N CYS A 158 -4.64 7.09 6.02
CA CYS A 158 -3.59 8.10 5.94
C CYS A 158 -3.31 8.73 7.31
N THR A 159 -4.35 9.03 8.09
CA THR A 159 -4.21 9.57 9.45
C THR A 159 -3.48 8.58 10.36
N GLN A 160 -3.88 7.30 10.36
CA GLN A 160 -3.24 6.28 11.20
C GLN A 160 -1.80 5.98 10.79
N TRP A 161 -1.45 6.11 9.51
CA TRP A 161 -0.07 6.02 9.05
C TRP A 161 0.76 7.23 9.50
N ALA A 162 0.20 8.44 9.39
CA ALA A 162 0.87 9.62 9.93
C ALA A 162 1.11 9.49 11.44
N LYS A 163 0.13 8.96 12.21
CA LYS A 163 0.30 8.66 13.65
C LYS A 163 1.38 7.61 13.95
N ARG A 164 1.72 6.75 13.00
CA ARG A 164 2.84 5.79 13.07
C ARG A 164 4.18 6.37 12.66
N GLY A 165 4.22 7.62 12.19
CA GLY A 165 5.42 8.34 11.79
C GLY A 165 5.75 8.30 10.30
N TYR A 166 4.86 7.77 9.46
CA TYR A 166 4.96 7.87 8.00
C TYR A 166 4.55 9.27 7.52
N VAL A 167 4.92 9.60 6.28
CA VAL A 167 4.19 10.59 5.48
C VAL A 167 3.19 9.83 4.62
N ALA A 168 1.90 10.09 4.77
CA ALA A 168 0.87 9.48 3.95
C ALA A 168 0.39 10.46 2.88
N VAL A 169 0.22 9.97 1.65
CA VAL A 169 -0.18 10.81 0.50
C VAL A 169 -1.38 10.19 -0.17
N ALA A 170 -2.46 10.95 -0.34
CA ALA A 170 -3.68 10.49 -1.00
C ALA A 170 -3.98 11.31 -2.26
N PRO A 171 -3.48 10.90 -3.45
CA PRO A 171 -3.82 11.54 -4.71
C PRO A 171 -5.21 11.17 -5.20
N ASN A 172 -5.92 12.15 -5.78
CA ASN A 172 -6.90 11.87 -6.82
C ASN A 172 -6.18 11.64 -8.15
N TYR A 173 -6.61 10.65 -8.94
CA TYR A 173 -6.11 10.40 -10.30
C TYR A 173 -7.19 10.71 -11.36
N ARG A 174 -6.81 10.76 -12.64
CA ARG A 174 -7.76 11.02 -13.74
C ARG A 174 -8.83 9.95 -13.81
N HIS A 175 -10.06 10.39 -13.66
CA HIS A 175 -11.25 9.63 -13.99
C HIS A 175 -11.57 9.69 -15.49
N GLY A 176 -12.50 8.85 -15.92
CA GLY A 176 -13.20 9.02 -17.18
C GLY A 176 -13.20 7.78 -18.07
N TRP A 177 -14.32 7.09 -18.10
CA TRP A 177 -14.65 6.09 -19.12
C TRP A 177 -16.14 6.22 -19.46
N ASN A 178 -16.63 5.50 -20.46
CA ASN A 178 -18.01 5.63 -20.92
C ASN A 178 -18.89 4.47 -20.41
N PRO A 179 -19.53 4.58 -19.22
CA PRO A 179 -20.43 3.54 -18.72
C PRO A 179 -21.77 3.49 -19.47
N GLN A 180 -22.09 4.50 -20.27
CA GLN A 180 -23.36 4.66 -20.98
C GLN A 180 -23.34 4.12 -22.41
N ALA A 181 -22.28 3.42 -22.82
CA ALA A 181 -22.24 2.75 -24.12
C ALA A 181 -23.18 1.53 -24.10
N ASN A 182 -24.44 1.79 -24.46
CA ASN A 182 -25.56 0.85 -24.36
C ASN A 182 -25.87 0.12 -25.67
N ASP A 183 -25.06 0.33 -26.72
CA ASP A 183 -25.22 -0.38 -27.99
C ASP A 183 -25.16 -1.91 -27.76
N PRO A 184 -26.17 -2.70 -28.19
CA PRO A 184 -26.22 -4.12 -27.87
C PRO A 184 -25.07 -4.96 -28.43
N GLN A 185 -24.43 -4.51 -29.52
CA GLN A 185 -23.35 -5.24 -30.18
C GLN A 185 -21.97 -4.77 -29.75
N THR A 186 -21.79 -3.46 -29.59
CA THR A 186 -20.48 -2.81 -29.38
C THR A 186 -20.32 -2.19 -28.00
N GLY A 187 -21.41 -1.98 -27.26
CA GLY A 187 -21.42 -1.26 -26.00
C GLY A 187 -20.54 -1.86 -24.92
N GLN A 188 -20.50 -3.20 -24.79
CA GLN A 188 -19.58 -3.87 -23.85
C GLN A 188 -18.11 -3.66 -24.25
N ILE A 189 -17.81 -3.68 -25.55
CA ILE A 189 -16.45 -3.50 -26.08
C ILE A 189 -15.97 -2.07 -25.83
N ILE A 190 -16.84 -1.07 -26.07
CA ILE A 190 -16.56 0.35 -25.81
C ILE A 190 -16.35 0.60 -24.31
N ARG A 191 -17.20 0.02 -23.45
CA ARG A 191 -17.06 0.12 -21.99
C ARG A 191 -15.73 -0.46 -21.51
N ARG A 192 -15.38 -1.67 -21.96
CA ARG A 192 -14.08 -2.29 -21.65
C ARG A 192 -12.92 -1.42 -22.15
N ALA A 193 -12.96 -0.98 -23.39
CA ALA A 193 -11.88 -0.19 -23.99
C ALA A 193 -11.63 1.11 -23.22
N THR A 194 -12.69 1.86 -22.94
CA THR A 194 -12.59 3.15 -22.23
C THR A 194 -12.23 2.97 -20.76
N LEU A 195 -12.70 1.90 -20.11
CA LEU A 195 -12.34 1.56 -18.72
C LEU A 195 -10.87 1.18 -18.58
N LEU A 196 -10.34 0.31 -19.44
CA LEU A 196 -8.92 -0.08 -19.40
C LEU A 196 -8.00 1.11 -19.67
N ASN A 197 -8.40 2.04 -20.55
CA ASN A 197 -7.68 3.30 -20.72
C ASN A 197 -7.72 4.19 -19.47
N ALA A 198 -8.81 4.14 -18.69
CA ALA A 198 -8.90 4.88 -17.43
C ALA A 198 -7.97 4.28 -16.35
N VAL A 199 -7.86 2.95 -16.29
CA VAL A 199 -6.85 2.26 -15.46
C VAL A 199 -5.44 2.75 -15.84
N TYR A 200 -5.12 2.74 -17.13
CA TYR A 200 -3.79 3.11 -17.62
C TYR A 200 -3.43 4.57 -17.31
N ARG A 201 -4.38 5.51 -17.47
CA ARG A 201 -4.16 6.90 -17.05
C ARG A 201 -3.96 7.05 -15.54
N ALA A 202 -4.69 6.30 -14.73
CA ALA A 202 -4.52 6.32 -13.28
C ALA A 202 -3.12 5.84 -12.87
N ILE A 203 -2.55 4.82 -13.54
CA ILE A 203 -1.16 4.39 -13.34
C ILE A 203 -0.20 5.56 -13.60
N HIS A 204 -0.37 6.28 -14.72
CA HIS A 204 0.49 7.42 -15.06
C HIS A 204 0.41 8.53 -14.00
N ASP A 205 -0.80 8.79 -13.49
CA ASP A 205 -1.01 9.84 -12.48
C ASP A 205 -0.38 9.48 -11.14
N VAL A 206 -0.46 8.22 -10.72
CA VAL A 206 0.23 7.74 -9.52
C VAL A 206 1.76 7.73 -9.73
N LYS A 207 2.27 7.39 -10.93
CA LYS A 207 3.71 7.50 -11.24
C LYS A 207 4.15 8.96 -11.14
N GLN A 208 3.35 9.89 -11.65
CA GLN A 208 3.62 11.32 -11.54
C GLN A 208 3.64 11.79 -10.09
N SER A 209 2.70 11.36 -9.24
CA SER A 209 2.69 11.78 -7.84
C SER A 209 3.94 11.30 -7.09
N VAL A 210 4.40 10.07 -7.33
CA VAL A 210 5.67 9.55 -6.79
C VAL A 210 6.86 10.39 -7.27
N ARG A 211 6.94 10.71 -8.56
CA ARG A 211 8.02 11.54 -9.12
C ARG A 211 8.02 12.95 -8.57
N VAL A 212 6.87 13.54 -8.30
CA VAL A 212 6.76 14.88 -7.70
C VAL A 212 7.19 14.89 -6.24
N LEU A 213 6.83 13.85 -5.48
CA LEU A 213 7.32 13.68 -4.12
C LEU A 213 8.86 13.58 -4.10
N ARG A 214 9.43 12.73 -4.95
CA ARG A 214 10.89 12.59 -5.09
C ARG A 214 11.56 13.89 -5.53
N GLN A 215 11.01 14.56 -6.53
CA GLN A 215 11.55 15.84 -7.01
C GLN A 215 11.59 16.87 -5.87
N GLY A 216 10.51 16.95 -5.08
CA GLY A 216 10.45 17.81 -3.90
C GLY A 216 11.53 17.50 -2.87
N ALA A 217 11.88 16.23 -2.68
CA ALA A 217 12.90 15.75 -1.74
C ALA A 217 14.34 15.91 -2.27
N ASN A 218 14.59 15.50 -3.52
CA ASN A 218 15.92 15.39 -4.12
C ASN A 218 16.40 16.69 -4.76
N GLN A 219 15.47 17.45 -5.36
CA GLN A 219 15.77 18.67 -6.10
C GLN A 219 15.22 19.93 -5.41
N GLY A 220 14.37 19.74 -4.39
CA GLY A 220 13.72 20.80 -3.63
C GLY A 220 14.19 20.88 -2.17
N PRO A 221 13.47 21.61 -1.31
CA PRO A 221 13.77 21.73 0.11
C PRO A 221 13.32 20.52 0.95
N ASN A 222 12.82 19.46 0.31
CA ASN A 222 12.11 18.35 0.96
C ASN A 222 10.93 18.83 1.84
N PRO A 223 9.89 19.43 1.24
CA PRO A 223 8.85 20.14 1.97
C PRO A 223 8.04 19.26 2.94
N TYR A 224 8.06 17.94 2.73
CA TYR A 224 7.32 16.97 3.55
C TYR A 224 8.25 16.16 4.49
N GLY A 225 9.57 16.37 4.44
CA GLY A 225 10.53 15.60 5.23
C GLY A 225 10.49 14.10 4.94
N ILE A 226 10.43 13.72 3.66
CA ILE A 226 10.34 12.33 3.23
C ILE A 226 11.71 11.74 2.90
N ASN A 227 11.83 10.42 3.01
CA ASN A 227 12.89 9.65 2.40
C ASN A 227 12.43 9.24 0.99
N SER A 228 13.09 9.75 -0.06
CA SER A 228 12.75 9.50 -1.47
C SER A 228 12.91 8.03 -1.89
N ASP A 229 13.68 7.25 -1.14
CA ASP A 229 14.03 5.86 -1.45
C ASP A 229 13.18 4.87 -0.67
N LYS A 230 12.17 5.35 0.06
CA LYS A 230 11.28 4.55 0.92
C LYS A 230 9.83 4.93 0.68
N ILE A 231 9.30 4.54 -0.47
CA ILE A 231 7.92 4.80 -0.89
C ILE A 231 7.20 3.48 -1.12
N ALA A 232 6.08 3.26 -0.44
CA ALA A 232 5.17 2.15 -0.68
C ALA A 232 3.84 2.65 -1.27
N LEU A 233 3.16 1.78 -2.02
CA LEU A 233 1.81 2.02 -2.53
C LEU A 233 0.80 1.16 -1.77
N PHE A 234 -0.35 1.76 -1.46
CA PHE A 234 -1.52 1.04 -0.94
C PHE A 234 -2.71 1.31 -1.86
N GLY A 235 -3.25 0.28 -2.51
CA GLY A 235 -4.38 0.41 -3.41
C GLY A 235 -5.63 -0.26 -2.86
N GLN A 236 -6.74 0.46 -2.82
CA GLN A 236 -8.03 -0.05 -2.36
C GLN A 236 -9.02 -0.21 -3.52
N GLY A 237 -9.68 -1.37 -3.61
CA GLY A 237 -10.68 -1.67 -4.63
C GLY A 237 -10.12 -1.46 -6.04
N SER A 238 -10.69 -0.54 -6.83
CA SER A 238 -10.13 -0.21 -8.15
C SER A 238 -8.70 0.33 -8.10
N GLY A 239 -8.31 1.00 -7.01
CA GLY A 239 -6.93 1.42 -6.76
C GLY A 239 -5.97 0.25 -6.54
N GLY A 240 -6.47 -0.91 -6.07
CA GLY A 240 -5.70 -2.16 -6.00
C GLY A 240 -5.22 -2.63 -7.37
N TYR A 241 -6.06 -2.53 -8.40
CA TYR A 241 -5.67 -2.81 -9.79
C TYR A 241 -4.60 -1.83 -10.29
N VAL A 242 -4.70 -0.56 -9.87
CA VAL A 242 -3.73 0.48 -10.24
C VAL A 242 -2.38 0.20 -9.64
N VAL A 243 -2.28 -0.06 -8.32
CA VAL A 243 -0.98 -0.28 -7.67
C VAL A 243 -0.33 -1.59 -8.11
N LEU A 244 -1.11 -2.64 -8.38
CA LEU A 244 -0.57 -3.88 -8.94
C LEU A 244 -0.05 -3.64 -10.35
N ALA A 245 -0.85 -3.05 -11.25
CA ALA A 245 -0.42 -2.77 -12.61
C ALA A 245 0.73 -1.74 -12.69
N TYR A 246 0.78 -0.78 -11.78
CA TYR A 246 1.91 0.15 -11.63
C TYR A 246 3.21 -0.59 -11.38
N THR A 247 3.13 -1.61 -10.51
CA THR A 247 4.28 -2.36 -10.00
C THR A 247 4.79 -3.38 -11.01
N THR A 248 3.88 -3.93 -11.82
CA THR A 248 4.18 -5.06 -12.72
C THR A 248 4.31 -4.67 -14.19
N ILE A 249 3.70 -3.57 -14.65
CA ILE A 249 3.83 -3.19 -16.07
C ILE A 249 5.13 -2.40 -16.26
N ASP A 250 6.08 -3.01 -16.97
CA ASP A 250 7.38 -2.45 -17.30
C ASP A 250 7.67 -2.42 -18.81
N SER A 251 6.75 -2.95 -19.62
CA SER A 251 6.92 -2.97 -21.07
C SER A 251 5.60 -2.82 -21.83
N GLN A 252 5.70 -2.24 -23.02
CA GLN A 252 4.54 -2.08 -23.91
C GLN A 252 3.89 -3.44 -24.27
N SER A 253 4.67 -4.51 -24.40
CA SER A 253 4.18 -5.83 -24.79
C SER A 253 3.11 -6.39 -23.85
N GLU A 254 3.17 -6.02 -22.58
CA GLU A 254 2.30 -6.53 -21.52
C GLU A 254 0.86 -6.06 -21.63
N VAL A 255 0.65 -4.84 -22.12
CA VAL A 255 -0.68 -4.31 -22.45
C VAL A 255 -1.07 -4.57 -23.91
N GLY A 256 -0.21 -5.26 -24.66
CA GLY A 256 -0.42 -5.69 -26.05
C GLY A 256 -0.80 -7.17 -26.22
N THR A 257 -0.98 -7.92 -25.13
CA THR A 257 -1.35 -9.34 -25.20
C THR A 257 -2.78 -9.53 -25.73
N SER A 258 -3.11 -10.75 -26.17
CA SER A 258 -4.43 -11.09 -26.72
C SER A 258 -5.60 -10.77 -25.78
N LYS A 259 -5.37 -10.76 -24.46
CA LYS A 259 -6.34 -10.36 -23.44
C LYS A 259 -6.76 -8.88 -23.56
N PHE A 260 -5.84 -8.03 -24.02
CA PHE A 260 -6.02 -6.57 -24.09
C PHE A 260 -6.21 -6.06 -25.52
N LEU A 261 -6.52 -6.94 -26.47
CA LEU A 261 -6.88 -6.55 -27.83
C LEU A 261 -8.38 -6.29 -27.96
N ASN A 262 -8.73 -5.24 -28.69
CA ASN A 262 -10.08 -5.00 -29.13
C ASN A 262 -10.50 -6.09 -30.13
N PRO A 263 -11.56 -6.87 -29.84
CA PRO A 263 -11.96 -7.99 -30.69
C PRO A 263 -12.48 -7.57 -32.07
N LEU A 264 -12.82 -6.30 -32.28
CA LEU A 264 -13.30 -5.79 -33.58
C LEU A 264 -12.17 -5.33 -34.49
N THR A 265 -11.10 -4.77 -33.91
CA THR A 265 -9.99 -4.16 -34.69
C THR A 265 -8.69 -4.95 -34.59
N ASN A 266 -8.60 -5.90 -33.66
CA ASN A 266 -7.38 -6.62 -33.29
C ASN A 266 -6.21 -5.68 -32.95
N GLN A 267 -6.53 -4.50 -32.42
CA GLN A 267 -5.56 -3.53 -31.92
C GLN A 267 -5.62 -3.49 -30.39
N PRO A 268 -4.51 -3.21 -29.69
CA PRO A 268 -4.52 -3.00 -28.25
C PRO A 268 -5.53 -1.93 -27.83
N TYR A 269 -6.17 -2.11 -26.67
CA TYR A 269 -7.01 -1.07 -26.09
C TYR A 269 -6.21 0.19 -25.74
N VAL A 270 -4.98 0.00 -25.26
CA VAL A 270 -4.04 1.07 -24.93
C VAL A 270 -3.21 1.40 -26.18
N ASN A 271 -3.29 2.63 -26.66
CA ASN A 271 -2.46 3.13 -27.75
C ASN A 271 -1.50 4.20 -27.20
N GLU A 272 -0.22 3.87 -27.03
CA GLU A 272 0.76 4.78 -26.43
C GLU A 272 0.95 6.09 -27.23
N GLN A 273 0.72 6.07 -28.54
CA GLN A 273 0.75 7.31 -29.35
C GLN A 273 -0.35 8.29 -28.95
N VAL A 274 -1.39 7.82 -28.26
CA VAL A 274 -2.48 8.65 -27.74
C VAL A 274 -2.32 8.90 -26.24
N VAL A 275 -2.08 7.87 -25.42
CA VAL A 275 -2.15 8.00 -23.94
C VAL A 275 -0.81 8.08 -23.23
N GLY A 276 0.30 7.88 -23.95
CA GLY A 276 1.66 7.81 -23.40
C GLY A 276 2.14 6.38 -23.20
N ASN A 277 3.45 6.22 -23.03
CA ASN A 277 4.12 4.93 -22.77
C ASN A 277 3.87 4.44 -21.34
N TYR A 278 4.36 3.23 -21.00
CA TYR A 278 4.17 2.62 -19.67
C TYR A 278 4.77 3.43 -18.51
N GLU A 279 5.80 4.26 -18.77
CA GLU A 279 6.34 5.22 -17.80
C GLU A 279 5.41 6.42 -17.57
N GLY A 280 4.38 6.60 -18.40
CA GLY A 280 3.44 7.70 -18.36
C GLY A 280 3.88 8.95 -19.11
N PHE A 281 4.81 8.83 -20.06
CA PHE A 281 5.35 9.93 -20.85
C PHE A 281 4.92 9.88 -22.32
N GLY A 282 4.91 11.05 -22.97
CA GLY A 282 4.53 11.19 -24.37
C GLY A 282 3.06 10.86 -24.62
N GLY A 283 2.70 10.67 -25.90
CA GLY A 283 1.31 10.47 -26.32
C GLY A 283 0.57 11.78 -26.58
N LEU A 284 -0.41 11.73 -27.48
CA LEU A 284 -1.16 12.91 -27.94
C LEU A 284 -2.01 13.57 -26.84
N LEU A 285 -2.53 12.82 -25.87
CA LEU A 285 -3.47 13.27 -24.83
C LEU A 285 -2.88 13.10 -23.42
N ASN A 286 -1.60 13.43 -23.28
CA ASN A 286 -0.88 13.35 -22.01
C ASN A 286 0.07 14.54 -21.90
N LEU A 287 0.12 15.16 -20.72
CA LEU A 287 0.96 16.34 -20.43
C LEU A 287 2.16 16.05 -19.54
N TYR A 288 2.36 14.79 -19.13
CA TYR A 288 3.52 14.45 -18.30
C TYR A 288 4.79 14.33 -19.14
N VAL A 289 5.84 14.90 -18.57
CA VAL A 289 7.20 14.91 -19.10
C VAL A 289 8.15 14.37 -18.04
N ASP A 290 9.25 13.79 -18.50
CA ASP A 290 10.30 13.28 -17.61
C ASP A 290 10.90 14.42 -16.78
N ASN A 291 10.86 14.27 -15.45
CA ASN A 291 11.43 15.21 -14.50
C ASN A 291 12.77 14.72 -13.88
N GLY A 292 13.31 13.62 -14.40
CA GLY A 292 14.56 13.00 -13.97
C GLY A 292 14.43 12.12 -12.72
N GLU A 293 13.23 11.97 -12.16
CA GLU A 293 12.99 11.13 -10.98
C GLU A 293 12.42 9.76 -11.39
N SER A 294 12.88 8.72 -10.68
CA SER A 294 12.34 7.37 -10.85
C SER A 294 10.89 7.30 -10.34
N ALA A 295 10.10 6.37 -10.88
CA ALA A 295 8.82 5.94 -10.34
C ALA A 295 8.91 4.63 -9.53
N ASP A 296 10.10 4.11 -9.25
CA ASP A 296 10.24 2.85 -8.50
C ASP A 296 9.70 2.97 -7.08
N ILE A 297 9.22 1.87 -6.52
CA ILE A 297 8.65 1.81 -5.17
C ILE A 297 9.20 0.59 -4.44
N GLN A 298 9.17 0.61 -3.12
CA GLN A 298 9.78 -0.43 -2.27
C GLN A 298 8.77 -1.49 -1.82
N HIS A 299 7.47 -1.21 -1.90
CA HIS A 299 6.44 -2.19 -1.56
C HIS A 299 5.08 -1.82 -2.14
N THR A 300 4.30 -2.83 -2.52
CA THR A 300 2.89 -2.70 -2.92
C THR A 300 1.96 -3.42 -1.96
N VAL A 301 0.86 -2.77 -1.60
CA VAL A 301 -0.20 -3.33 -0.76
C VAL A 301 -1.51 -3.24 -1.51
N ASN A 302 -2.17 -4.38 -1.72
CA ASN A 302 -3.48 -4.46 -2.35
C ASN A 302 -4.57 -4.73 -1.32
N ALA A 303 -5.68 -4.01 -1.38
CA ALA A 303 -6.87 -4.26 -0.57
C ALA A 303 -8.13 -4.34 -1.46
N GLY A 304 -8.55 -5.55 -1.84
CA GLY A 304 -9.75 -5.79 -2.64
C GLY A 304 -9.59 -5.57 -4.16
N GLY A 305 -8.36 -5.49 -4.68
CA GLY A 305 -8.08 -5.46 -6.12
C GLY A 305 -7.53 -6.80 -6.65
N ALA A 306 -7.27 -6.87 -7.95
CA ALA A 306 -6.70 -8.06 -8.61
C ALA A 306 -5.65 -7.66 -9.67
N LEU A 307 -4.72 -8.55 -9.98
CA LEU A 307 -3.66 -8.33 -10.97
C LEU A 307 -4.22 -8.53 -12.38
N GLY A 308 -3.94 -7.64 -13.33
CA GLY A 308 -4.57 -7.69 -14.67
C GLY A 308 -4.18 -8.91 -15.50
N ASP A 309 -2.92 -9.32 -15.43
CA ASP A 309 -2.40 -10.53 -16.05
C ASP A 309 -1.26 -11.12 -15.22
N ILE A 310 -1.24 -12.44 -15.05
CA ILE A 310 -0.19 -13.11 -14.27
C ILE A 310 1.16 -13.03 -14.99
N SER A 311 1.15 -12.90 -16.33
CA SER A 311 2.36 -12.77 -17.13
C SER A 311 3.10 -11.45 -16.97
N TRP A 312 2.54 -10.50 -16.21
CA TRP A 312 3.21 -9.26 -15.82
C TRP A 312 4.15 -9.46 -14.62
N LEU A 313 4.16 -10.64 -13.99
CA LEU A 313 5.15 -10.95 -12.95
C LEU A 313 6.36 -11.64 -13.59
N ASP A 314 7.53 -11.04 -13.44
CA ASP A 314 8.79 -11.58 -13.98
C ASP A 314 9.90 -11.76 -12.93
N GLY A 315 9.69 -11.28 -11.70
CA GLY A 315 10.62 -11.41 -10.59
C GLY A 315 11.47 -10.17 -10.31
N ASN A 316 11.29 -9.08 -11.06
CA ASN A 316 11.99 -7.81 -10.85
C ASN A 316 11.11 -6.73 -10.20
N GLU A 317 9.88 -7.06 -9.86
CA GLU A 317 8.92 -6.13 -9.28
C GLU A 317 9.18 -5.83 -7.79
N ALA A 318 8.54 -4.78 -7.27
CA ALA A 318 8.54 -4.54 -5.84
C ALA A 318 7.77 -5.64 -5.07
N PRO A 319 8.19 -5.98 -3.83
CA PRO A 319 7.46 -6.90 -2.98
C PRO A 319 5.98 -6.52 -2.82
N MET A 320 5.10 -7.50 -2.67
CA MET A 320 3.66 -7.30 -2.61
C MET A 320 2.95 -8.12 -1.55
N MET A 321 1.95 -7.51 -0.91
CA MET A 321 1.04 -8.18 0.01
C MET A 321 -0.41 -7.81 -0.32
N SER A 322 -1.36 -8.63 0.13
CA SER A 322 -2.77 -8.44 -0.23
C SER A 322 -3.74 -8.75 0.92
N PHE A 323 -4.81 -7.95 0.98
CA PHE A 323 -5.95 -8.10 1.87
C PHE A 323 -7.20 -8.29 1.01
N HIS A 324 -7.94 -9.37 1.20
CA HIS A 324 -9.04 -9.68 0.27
C HIS A 324 -10.15 -10.48 0.92
N CYS A 325 -11.39 -10.11 0.64
CA CYS A 325 -12.53 -10.91 1.07
C CYS A 325 -12.68 -12.13 0.15
N ILE A 326 -12.72 -13.34 0.71
CA ILE A 326 -12.82 -14.59 -0.07
C ILE A 326 -13.99 -14.55 -1.07
N ASN A 327 -15.09 -13.93 -0.64
CA ASN A 327 -16.33 -13.80 -1.40
C ASN A 327 -16.59 -12.36 -1.88
N ASP A 328 -15.54 -11.56 -2.11
CA ASP A 328 -15.70 -10.26 -2.76
C ASP A 328 -16.54 -10.45 -4.05
N PRO A 329 -17.64 -9.70 -4.26
CA PRO A 329 -18.52 -9.94 -5.39
C PRO A 329 -18.02 -9.35 -6.72
N PHE A 330 -17.04 -8.46 -6.72
CA PHE A 330 -16.61 -7.68 -7.88
C PHE A 330 -15.19 -8.06 -8.34
N ALA A 331 -14.27 -8.20 -7.39
CA ALA A 331 -12.89 -8.60 -7.63
C ALA A 331 -12.67 -10.06 -7.23
N PRO A 332 -12.10 -10.91 -8.11
CA PRO A 332 -11.95 -12.32 -7.80
C PRO A 332 -10.87 -12.55 -6.74
N PHE A 333 -11.11 -13.53 -5.86
CA PHE A 333 -10.11 -13.98 -4.87
C PHE A 333 -9.07 -14.92 -5.49
N ASP A 334 -9.51 -15.82 -6.38
CA ASP A 334 -8.68 -16.66 -7.25
C ASP A 334 -8.71 -16.10 -8.70
N THR A 335 -8.55 -16.90 -9.75
CA THR A 335 -8.67 -16.40 -11.13
C THR A 335 -10.11 -16.42 -11.64
N ASN A 336 -10.72 -15.25 -11.88
CA ASN A 336 -12.07 -15.16 -12.46
C ASN A 336 -12.33 -13.82 -13.18
N GLN A 337 -13.55 -13.62 -13.69
CA GLN A 337 -14.00 -12.38 -14.31
C GLN A 337 -14.16 -11.26 -13.27
N VAL A 338 -13.46 -10.14 -13.49
CA VAL A 338 -13.77 -8.89 -12.79
C VAL A 338 -15.10 -8.32 -13.32
N VAL A 339 -15.93 -7.85 -12.39
CA VAL A 339 -17.21 -7.20 -12.68
C VAL A 339 -17.15 -5.77 -12.18
N VAL A 340 -17.39 -4.80 -13.06
CA VAL A 340 -17.39 -3.38 -12.66
C VAL A 340 -18.74 -3.01 -12.00
N PRO A 341 -18.77 -2.51 -10.75
CA PRO A 341 -20.00 -2.17 -10.03
C PRO A 341 -20.91 -1.20 -10.78
N THR A 342 -20.34 -0.21 -11.48
CA THR A 342 -21.10 0.84 -12.18
C THR A 342 -22.08 0.29 -13.23
N THR A 343 -21.76 -0.85 -13.86
CA THR A 343 -22.62 -1.43 -14.92
C THR A 343 -22.93 -2.91 -14.70
N ASN A 344 -22.38 -3.54 -13.66
CA ASN A 344 -22.44 -4.98 -13.39
C ASN A 344 -22.07 -5.83 -14.61
N ASN A 345 -21.04 -5.41 -15.35
CA ASN A 345 -20.59 -6.10 -16.56
C ASN A 345 -19.16 -6.62 -16.43
N ASN A 346 -18.91 -7.75 -17.09
CA ASN A 346 -17.60 -8.38 -17.12
C ASN A 346 -16.61 -7.49 -17.89
N VAL A 347 -15.44 -7.27 -17.29
CA VAL A 347 -14.32 -6.57 -17.93
C VAL A 347 -13.42 -7.61 -18.59
N VAL A 348 -12.53 -8.27 -17.83
CA VAL A 348 -11.62 -9.33 -18.29
C VAL A 348 -11.40 -10.37 -17.17
N PRO A 349 -10.98 -11.60 -17.48
CA PRO A 349 -10.53 -12.55 -16.46
C PRO A 349 -9.16 -12.12 -15.91
N VAL A 350 -9.03 -12.11 -14.59
CA VAL A 350 -7.85 -11.62 -13.86
C VAL A 350 -7.49 -12.55 -12.70
N PRO A 351 -6.19 -12.77 -12.42
CA PRO A 351 -5.75 -13.43 -11.19
C PRO A 351 -6.00 -12.58 -9.95
N GLY A 352 -6.78 -13.12 -9.01
CA GLY A 352 -6.90 -12.62 -7.65
C GLY A 352 -5.68 -12.98 -6.79
N PRO A 353 -5.63 -12.50 -5.54
CA PRO A 353 -4.46 -12.67 -4.67
C PRO A 353 -4.16 -14.12 -4.30
N ASN A 354 -5.15 -15.02 -4.33
CA ASN A 354 -4.88 -16.45 -4.14
C ASN A 354 -4.10 -17.07 -5.30
N THR A 355 -4.06 -16.40 -6.46
CA THR A 355 -3.26 -16.82 -7.61
C THR A 355 -1.93 -16.06 -7.67
N PHE A 356 -1.95 -14.72 -7.55
CA PHE A 356 -0.74 -13.93 -7.82
C PHE A 356 0.24 -13.84 -6.63
N ILE A 357 -0.22 -13.96 -5.38
CA ILE A 357 0.70 -13.95 -4.23
C ILE A 357 1.60 -15.20 -4.21
N PRO A 358 1.08 -16.42 -4.41
CA PRO A 358 1.94 -17.60 -4.55
C PRO A 358 2.93 -17.49 -5.71
N GLU A 359 2.52 -16.94 -6.86
CA GLU A 359 3.44 -16.71 -7.99
C GLU A 359 4.54 -15.70 -7.64
N ALA A 360 4.18 -14.57 -7.02
CA ALA A 360 5.13 -13.58 -6.54
C ALA A 360 6.14 -14.19 -5.54
N ASN A 361 5.67 -15.07 -4.66
CA ASN A 361 6.53 -15.81 -3.73
C ASN A 361 7.44 -16.79 -4.45
N ALA A 362 6.94 -17.52 -5.45
CA ALA A 362 7.71 -18.47 -6.26
C ALA A 362 8.82 -17.78 -7.07
N LEU A 363 8.58 -16.54 -7.52
CA LEU A 363 9.56 -15.68 -8.19
C LEU A 363 10.55 -15.03 -7.21
N GLY A 364 10.30 -15.12 -5.91
CA GLY A 364 11.17 -14.58 -4.86
C GLY A 364 10.94 -13.11 -4.52
N LEU A 365 9.88 -12.48 -5.05
CA LEU A 365 9.58 -11.04 -4.84
C LEU A 365 9.42 -10.66 -3.36
N ASN A 366 8.90 -11.59 -2.56
CA ASN A 366 8.62 -11.37 -1.14
C ASN A 366 9.69 -11.98 -0.22
N SER A 367 10.78 -12.52 -0.78
CA SER A 367 11.78 -13.28 -0.03
C SER A 367 12.42 -12.47 1.11
N ASP A 368 12.65 -11.16 0.90
CA ASP A 368 13.28 -10.26 1.87
C ASP A 368 12.56 -10.16 3.22
N TRP A 369 11.23 -10.32 3.23
CA TRP A 369 10.44 -10.27 4.46
C TRP A 369 9.77 -11.61 4.80
N ILE A 370 9.65 -12.56 3.85
CA ILE A 370 9.23 -13.95 4.14
C ILE A 370 10.35 -14.74 4.82
N ASN A 371 11.60 -14.58 4.42
CA ASN A 371 12.69 -15.36 5.01
C ASN A 371 13.07 -14.87 6.42
N LYS A 372 12.69 -13.63 6.75
CA LYS A 372 12.83 -13.03 8.09
C LYS A 372 11.60 -13.26 8.98
N ASN A 373 10.63 -14.05 8.49
CA ASN A 373 9.27 -14.17 9.01
C ASN A 373 9.13 -15.25 10.09
N GLU A 374 9.64 -14.94 11.28
CA GLU A 374 9.13 -15.51 12.52
C GLU A 374 8.12 -14.56 13.19
N TYR A 375 7.21 -13.95 12.41
CA TYR A 375 6.18 -13.10 13.01
C TYR A 375 5.42 -13.89 14.09
N GLN A 376 5.52 -13.46 15.35
CA GLN A 376 4.77 -14.04 16.47
C GLN A 376 3.45 -13.29 16.72
N ASP A 377 3.09 -12.38 15.82
CA ASP A 377 1.90 -11.56 15.95
C ASP A 377 0.61 -12.39 15.67
N PRO A 378 -0.51 -12.01 16.31
CA PRO A 378 -1.77 -12.73 16.15
C PRO A 378 -2.37 -12.60 14.73
N TYR A 379 -2.05 -11.55 13.98
CA TYR A 379 -2.54 -11.33 12.62
C TYR A 379 -1.87 -12.30 11.64
N THR A 380 -0.54 -12.48 11.72
CA THR A 380 0.18 -13.47 10.91
C THR A 380 -0.25 -14.88 11.26
N SER A 381 -0.34 -15.19 12.57
CA SER A 381 -0.81 -16.49 13.04
C SER A 381 -2.21 -16.80 12.49
N ARG A 382 -3.10 -15.80 12.49
CA ARG A 382 -4.43 -15.92 11.90
C ARG A 382 -4.33 -16.17 10.40
N ALA A 383 -3.60 -15.37 9.63
CA ALA A 383 -3.49 -15.51 8.17
C ALA A 383 -3.03 -16.93 7.79
N ARG A 384 -1.92 -17.38 8.41
CA ARG A 384 -1.36 -18.72 8.22
C ARG A 384 -2.32 -19.85 8.58
N SER A 385 -3.18 -19.66 9.57
CA SER A 385 -4.20 -20.68 9.93
C SER A 385 -5.23 -20.95 8.85
N LEU A 386 -5.29 -20.12 7.80
CA LEU A 386 -6.19 -20.29 6.67
C LEU A 386 -5.52 -20.90 5.43
N TYR A 387 -4.19 -20.88 5.35
CA TYR A 387 -3.46 -21.45 4.20
C TYR A 387 -3.66 -22.96 4.12
N GLY A 388 -3.89 -23.48 2.92
CA GLY A 388 -4.25 -24.88 2.67
C GLY A 388 -5.68 -25.27 3.06
N ARG A 389 -6.52 -24.35 3.55
CA ARG A 389 -7.93 -24.63 3.88
C ARG A 389 -8.86 -24.29 2.74
N THR A 390 -9.93 -25.08 2.65
CA THR A 390 -11.00 -24.92 1.66
C THR A 390 -12.19 -24.17 2.27
N PHE A 391 -12.76 -23.25 1.50
CA PHE A 391 -13.91 -22.42 1.88
C PHE A 391 -14.96 -22.47 0.80
N GLU A 392 -16.24 -22.46 1.20
CA GLU A 392 -17.36 -22.25 0.29
C GLU A 392 -17.31 -20.85 -0.31
N THR A 393 -17.60 -20.77 -1.61
CA THR A 393 -17.62 -19.53 -2.37
C THR A 393 -18.85 -19.39 -3.24
N PHE A 394 -19.01 -18.22 -3.87
CA PHE A 394 -20.01 -17.98 -4.90
C PHE A 394 -19.46 -18.13 -6.34
N TYR A 395 -18.15 -18.38 -6.51
CA TYR A 395 -17.51 -18.35 -7.82
C TYR A 395 -17.68 -19.69 -8.56
N PRO A 396 -18.30 -19.70 -9.76
CA PRO A 396 -18.70 -20.94 -10.41
C PRO A 396 -17.54 -21.56 -11.18
N THR A 397 -16.79 -22.45 -10.52
CA THR A 397 -16.19 -23.59 -11.20
C THR A 397 -16.84 -24.84 -10.63
N ALA A 398 -17.95 -25.26 -11.23
CA ALA A 398 -18.56 -26.54 -10.93
C ALA A 398 -17.51 -27.67 -11.02
N PRO A 399 -17.56 -28.68 -10.13
CA PRO A 399 -18.76 -29.13 -9.41
C PRO A 399 -18.81 -28.82 -7.90
N LEU A 400 -17.90 -28.01 -7.34
CA LEU A 400 -17.99 -27.55 -5.95
C LEU A 400 -17.56 -26.08 -5.90
N ASP A 401 -18.46 -25.23 -5.39
CA ASP A 401 -18.24 -23.78 -5.21
C ASP A 401 -17.28 -23.57 -4.04
N GLU A 402 -16.03 -23.96 -4.21
CA GLU A 402 -15.02 -23.95 -3.16
C GLU A 402 -13.74 -23.32 -3.68
N VAL A 403 -13.04 -22.61 -2.80
CA VAL A 403 -11.68 -22.16 -3.04
C VAL A 403 -10.80 -22.68 -1.94
N THR A 404 -9.65 -23.24 -2.31
CA THR A 404 -8.60 -23.57 -1.36
C THR A 404 -7.61 -22.43 -1.37
N ILE A 405 -7.36 -21.83 -0.20
CA ILE A 405 -6.31 -20.84 -0.07
C ILE A 405 -4.98 -21.55 -0.26
N ASP A 406 -4.13 -21.05 -1.17
CA ASP A 406 -2.86 -21.69 -1.46
C ASP A 406 -2.00 -21.83 -0.20
N ALA A 407 -1.25 -22.92 -0.09
CA ALA A 407 -0.38 -23.17 1.06
C ALA A 407 0.79 -22.19 1.11
N ASP A 408 1.21 -21.69 -0.07
CA ASP A 408 2.34 -20.79 -0.26
C ASP A 408 1.87 -19.32 -0.37
N ALA A 409 0.68 -18.99 0.13
CA ALA A 409 0.07 -17.66 0.07
C ALA A 409 0.58 -16.67 1.14
N GLU A 410 1.81 -16.81 1.65
CA GLU A 410 2.36 -15.86 2.62
C GLU A 410 2.38 -14.44 2.02
N GLY A 411 1.83 -13.47 2.75
CA GLY A 411 1.52 -12.12 2.22
C GLY A 411 0.04 -11.90 1.90
N LEU A 412 -0.77 -12.96 1.88
CA LEU A 412 -2.22 -12.87 1.73
C LEU A 412 -2.93 -12.94 3.08
N PHE A 413 -3.66 -11.88 3.43
CA PHE A 413 -4.63 -11.88 4.51
C PHE A 413 -6.06 -11.99 3.97
N ALA A 414 -6.60 -13.21 3.98
CA ALA A 414 -7.94 -13.49 3.46
C ALA A 414 -9.04 -13.21 4.51
N PHE A 415 -9.97 -12.30 4.26
CA PHE A 415 -11.12 -12.09 5.14
C PHE A 415 -12.21 -13.13 4.87
N GLN A 416 -12.50 -13.95 5.88
CA GLN A 416 -13.61 -14.90 5.87
C GLN A 416 -14.83 -14.24 6.49
N LEU A 417 -15.74 -13.75 5.64
CA LEU A 417 -17.03 -13.21 6.02
C LEU A 417 -18.15 -14.24 5.79
N PRO A 418 -19.32 -14.11 6.46
CA PRO A 418 -20.45 -14.99 6.20
C PRO A 418 -20.86 -14.98 4.72
N LEU A 419 -20.88 -16.16 4.09
CA LEU A 419 -21.34 -16.33 2.71
C LEU A 419 -22.83 -15.97 2.59
N LYS A 420 -23.17 -15.23 1.55
CA LYS A 420 -24.56 -14.87 1.19
C LYS A 420 -25.04 -15.67 -0.02
N GLN A 421 -26.36 -15.82 -0.12
CA GLN A 421 -27.00 -16.61 -1.18
C GLN A 421 -26.84 -15.99 -2.57
N ALA A 422 -26.78 -14.67 -2.67
CA ALA A 422 -26.57 -13.96 -3.92
C ALA A 422 -25.18 -13.33 -3.97
N ARG A 423 -24.54 -13.38 -5.14
CA ARG A 423 -23.20 -12.80 -5.39
C ARG A 423 -23.03 -11.45 -4.73
N PHE A 424 -23.85 -10.48 -5.16
CA PHE A 424 -23.71 -9.06 -4.85
C PHE A 424 -24.17 -8.67 -3.45
N GLU A 425 -24.62 -9.64 -2.64
CA GLU A 425 -24.86 -9.45 -1.20
C GLU A 425 -23.62 -9.79 -0.36
N ASN A 426 -22.62 -10.45 -0.95
CA ASN A 426 -21.36 -10.71 -0.28
C ASN A 426 -20.54 -9.43 -0.12
N GLN A 427 -19.68 -9.41 0.90
CA GLN A 427 -18.90 -8.24 1.26
C GLN A 427 -17.52 -8.24 0.62
N GLY A 428 -17.17 -7.13 -0.02
CA GLY A 428 -15.85 -6.91 -0.64
C GLY A 428 -14.94 -5.95 0.15
N ALA A 429 -15.51 -4.92 0.77
CA ALA A 429 -14.76 -3.85 1.44
C ALA A 429 -15.33 -3.51 2.83
N PRO A 430 -15.21 -4.42 3.82
CA PRO A 430 -15.74 -4.22 5.18
C PRO A 430 -15.06 -3.09 5.97
N TRP A 431 -13.95 -2.55 5.46
CA TRP A 431 -13.23 -1.38 5.98
C TRP A 431 -13.81 -0.04 5.51
N GLU A 432 -14.85 -0.03 4.66
CA GLU A 432 -15.51 1.20 4.22
C GLU A 432 -16.70 1.57 5.11
N TRP A 433 -16.93 2.88 5.28
CA TRP A 433 -18.13 3.44 5.89
C TRP A 433 -18.41 4.85 5.36
N TRP A 434 -19.67 5.26 5.46
CA TRP A 434 -20.17 6.56 5.03
C TRP A 434 -21.37 6.99 5.88
N SER A 435 -21.86 8.21 5.65
CA SER A 435 -23.15 8.66 6.17
C SER A 435 -24.17 8.77 5.03
N GLU A 436 -25.41 8.32 5.26
CA GLU A 436 -26.50 8.51 4.29
C GLU A 436 -26.74 9.99 4.00
N SER A 437 -26.69 10.85 5.03
CA SER A 437 -26.89 12.29 4.87
C SER A 437 -25.88 12.91 3.91
N ASP A 438 -24.62 12.46 3.99
CA ASP A 438 -23.51 13.02 3.25
C ASP A 438 -23.56 12.54 1.80
N VAL A 439 -23.96 11.29 1.57
CA VAL A 439 -24.21 10.76 0.22
C VAL A 439 -25.36 11.52 -0.46
N ILE A 440 -26.45 11.81 0.25
CA ILE A 440 -27.57 12.60 -0.28
C ILE A 440 -27.11 14.03 -0.60
N ALA A 441 -26.36 14.67 0.30
CA ALA A 441 -25.84 16.02 0.07
C ALA A 441 -24.87 16.07 -1.12
N LEU A 442 -23.97 15.09 -1.23
CA LEU A 442 -23.03 14.98 -2.33
C LEU A 442 -23.76 14.76 -3.66
N ALA A 443 -24.77 13.89 -3.70
CA ALA A 443 -25.57 13.67 -4.90
C ALA A 443 -26.28 14.95 -5.36
N GLN A 444 -26.81 15.76 -4.43
CA GLN A 444 -27.41 17.05 -4.74
C GLN A 444 -26.39 18.03 -5.32
N ALA A 445 -25.19 18.11 -4.74
CA ALA A 445 -24.11 18.96 -5.25
C ALA A 445 -23.66 18.54 -6.66
N VAL A 446 -23.47 17.23 -6.88
CA VAL A 446 -23.12 16.67 -8.20
C VAL A 446 -24.21 16.97 -9.23
N ASN A 447 -25.50 16.84 -8.87
CA ASN A 447 -26.61 17.19 -9.77
C ASN A 447 -26.60 18.67 -10.14
N GLN A 448 -26.31 19.57 -9.20
CA GLN A 448 -26.20 21.00 -9.48
C GLN A 448 -25.02 21.32 -10.41
N GLN A 449 -23.89 20.65 -10.23
CA GLN A 449 -22.68 20.87 -11.04
C GLN A 449 -22.80 20.28 -12.45
N THR A 450 -23.42 19.12 -12.59
CA THR A 450 -23.43 18.34 -13.84
C THR A 450 -24.73 18.45 -14.62
N GLY A 451 -25.81 18.96 -14.01
CA GLY A 451 -27.17 18.86 -14.56
C GLY A 451 -27.75 17.43 -14.49
N GLY A 452 -27.11 16.53 -13.73
CA GLY A 452 -27.54 15.16 -13.52
C GLY A 452 -28.79 15.01 -12.64
N SER A 453 -29.22 13.76 -12.48
CA SER A 453 -30.39 13.38 -11.67
C SER A 453 -30.11 12.14 -10.80
N TYR A 454 -28.94 12.12 -10.17
CA TYR A 454 -28.52 11.05 -9.26
C TYR A 454 -29.35 11.06 -7.96
N ASP A 455 -29.77 9.89 -7.51
CA ASP A 455 -30.49 9.69 -6.25
C ASP A 455 -29.54 9.15 -5.17
N GLY A 456 -29.15 10.02 -4.24
CA GLY A 456 -28.23 9.66 -3.17
C GLY A 456 -28.77 8.60 -2.21
N ALA A 457 -30.09 8.56 -1.97
CA ALA A 457 -30.69 7.54 -1.11
C ALA A 457 -30.63 6.16 -1.80
N ALA A 458 -30.93 6.11 -3.11
CA ALA A 458 -30.79 4.89 -3.89
C ALA A 458 -29.33 4.40 -3.96
N ILE A 459 -28.36 5.31 -4.14
CA ILE A 459 -26.93 4.98 -4.12
C ILE A 459 -26.51 4.41 -2.76
N HIS A 460 -26.93 5.04 -1.66
CA HIS A 460 -26.68 4.55 -0.31
C HIS A 460 -27.24 3.12 -0.13
N GLN A 461 -28.49 2.87 -0.50
CA GLN A 461 -29.11 1.55 -0.40
C GLN A 461 -28.39 0.50 -1.26
N ASN A 462 -27.94 0.89 -2.47
CA ASN A 462 -27.19 -0.02 -3.32
C ASN A 462 -25.83 -0.40 -2.71
N SER A 463 -25.12 0.56 -2.15
CA SER A 463 -23.82 0.31 -1.48
C SER A 463 -23.97 -0.52 -0.20
N LEU A 464 -25.11 -0.47 0.49
CA LEU A 464 -25.39 -1.35 1.64
C LEU A 464 -25.53 -2.83 1.26
N MET A 465 -25.78 -3.18 -0.01
CA MET A 465 -25.92 -4.59 -0.41
C MET A 465 -24.61 -5.35 -0.24
N SER A 466 -23.48 -4.76 -0.66
CA SER A 466 -22.14 -5.37 -0.58
C SER A 466 -21.32 -4.89 0.63
N ASN A 467 -21.91 -4.09 1.51
CA ASN A 467 -21.37 -3.76 2.82
C ASN A 467 -22.55 -3.49 3.78
N PRO A 468 -23.38 -4.53 4.08
CA PRO A 468 -24.45 -4.38 5.05
C PRO A 468 -23.82 -4.06 6.41
N ASP A 469 -24.55 -3.40 7.30
CA ASP A 469 -24.09 -2.99 8.63
C ASP A 469 -22.83 -2.11 8.70
N MET A 470 -22.44 -1.49 7.57
CA MET A 470 -21.32 -0.54 7.53
C MET A 470 -21.44 0.52 8.63
N SER A 471 -20.33 0.72 9.33
CA SER A 471 -20.19 1.70 10.41
C SER A 471 -18.72 1.98 10.64
N LYS A 472 -18.40 3.15 11.21
CA LYS A 472 -17.02 3.46 11.58
C LYS A 472 -16.44 2.40 12.53
N GLU A 473 -17.23 1.93 13.50
CA GLU A 473 -16.78 0.90 14.45
C GLU A 473 -16.40 -0.42 13.75
N LYS A 474 -17.24 -0.91 12.83
CA LYS A 474 -16.93 -2.10 12.04
C LYS A 474 -15.66 -1.88 11.23
N ALA A 475 -15.61 -0.79 10.47
CA ALA A 475 -14.50 -0.48 9.59
C ALA A 475 -13.16 -0.41 10.32
N LEU A 476 -13.11 0.26 11.48
CA LEU A 476 -11.90 0.37 12.30
C LEU A 476 -11.34 -0.99 12.74
N ARG A 477 -12.18 -2.01 12.95
CA ARG A 477 -11.67 -3.37 13.29
C ARG A 477 -10.98 -4.04 12.10
N TYR A 478 -11.48 -3.81 10.88
CA TYR A 478 -10.83 -4.31 9.67
C TYR A 478 -9.57 -3.52 9.34
N ILE A 479 -9.60 -2.19 9.53
CA ILE A 479 -8.41 -1.34 9.42
C ILE A 479 -7.34 -1.78 10.41
N ASP A 480 -7.67 -1.98 11.70
CA ASP A 480 -6.73 -2.49 12.71
C ASP A 480 -6.05 -3.80 12.26
N THR A 481 -6.83 -4.72 11.71
CA THR A 481 -6.32 -5.99 11.16
C THR A 481 -5.37 -5.77 9.98
N ILE A 482 -5.71 -4.85 9.07
CA ILE A 482 -4.87 -4.50 7.92
C ILE A 482 -3.54 -3.91 8.42
N GLN A 483 -3.60 -2.90 9.30
CA GLN A 483 -2.40 -2.24 9.84
C GLN A 483 -1.50 -3.24 10.58
N GLY A 484 -2.09 -4.08 11.43
CA GLY A 484 -1.37 -5.06 12.25
C GLY A 484 -0.62 -6.12 11.44
N TYR A 485 -1.17 -6.55 10.31
CA TYR A 485 -0.49 -7.47 9.40
C TYR A 485 0.50 -6.76 8.47
N MET A 486 0.16 -5.54 8.01
CA MET A 486 0.92 -4.81 6.99
C MET A 486 2.22 -4.22 7.52
N HIS A 487 2.18 -3.55 8.67
CA HIS A 487 3.33 -2.73 9.12
C HIS A 487 4.60 -3.54 9.41
N PRO A 488 4.57 -4.70 10.08
CA PRO A 488 5.75 -5.55 10.25
C PRO A 488 6.43 -5.90 8.91
N ARG A 489 5.62 -6.17 7.87
CA ARG A 489 6.08 -6.51 6.53
C ARG A 489 6.65 -5.31 5.79
N LEU A 490 6.00 -4.14 5.89
CA LEU A 490 6.55 -2.90 5.35
C LEU A 490 7.88 -2.53 6.02
N MET A 491 7.98 -2.71 7.34
CA MET A 491 9.22 -2.46 8.08
C MET A 491 10.37 -3.31 7.58
N LEU A 492 10.15 -4.62 7.39
CA LEU A 492 11.17 -5.52 6.86
C LEU A 492 11.45 -5.28 5.37
N GLY A 493 10.42 -5.22 4.53
CA GLY A 493 10.57 -5.06 3.08
C GLY A 493 11.16 -3.70 2.67
N MET A 494 10.91 -2.65 3.44
CA MET A 494 11.50 -1.33 3.20
C MET A 494 12.76 -1.09 4.03
N GLY A 495 13.10 -1.93 5.01
CA GLY A 495 14.22 -1.71 5.93
C GLY A 495 14.07 -0.42 6.75
N ILE A 496 12.91 -0.23 7.40
CA ILE A 496 12.56 0.96 8.18
C ILE A 496 12.20 0.59 9.63
N GLY A 497 12.47 1.51 10.56
CA GLY A 497 12.21 1.30 11.99
C GLY A 497 13.13 0.26 12.62
N ASP A 498 12.72 -0.31 13.76
CA ASP A 498 13.44 -1.41 14.40
C ASP A 498 12.99 -2.74 13.80
N THR A 499 13.68 -3.18 12.74
CA THR A 499 13.39 -4.44 12.05
C THR A 499 13.60 -5.66 12.94
N ASN A 500 14.47 -5.57 13.96
CA ASN A 500 14.70 -6.65 14.93
C ASN A 500 13.52 -6.87 15.88
N ALA A 501 12.65 -5.86 16.03
CA ALA A 501 11.45 -5.96 16.85
C ALA A 501 10.28 -6.67 16.12
N VAL A 502 10.33 -6.76 14.79
CA VAL A 502 9.25 -7.32 13.94
C VAL A 502 9.68 -8.54 13.14
N GLY A 503 10.97 -8.80 13.03
CA GLY A 503 11.57 -10.02 12.51
C GLY A 503 12.95 -10.21 13.15
N TYR A 504 13.59 -11.34 12.93
CA TYR A 504 14.99 -11.51 13.30
C TYR A 504 15.81 -11.54 12.01
N ASP A 505 16.91 -10.80 11.96
CA ASP A 505 17.99 -11.21 11.07
C ASP A 505 18.52 -12.54 11.63
N GLU A 506 18.32 -13.65 10.92
CA GLU A 506 19.08 -14.87 11.15
C GLU A 506 20.55 -14.54 10.86
N LEU A 507 21.24 -13.93 11.83
CA LEU A 507 22.68 -14.06 11.90
C LEU A 507 22.92 -15.54 12.17
N TYR A 508 23.45 -16.25 11.18
CA TYR A 508 23.76 -17.66 11.33
C TYR A 508 24.54 -17.85 12.65
N PRO A 509 24.19 -18.84 13.48
CA PRO A 509 25.03 -19.16 14.62
C PRO A 509 26.43 -19.45 14.05
N PHE A 510 27.45 -18.83 14.63
CA PHE A 510 28.82 -19.27 14.39
C PHE A 510 28.83 -20.81 14.48
N ALA A 511 29.43 -21.50 13.51
CA ALA A 511 29.70 -22.92 13.72
C ALA A 511 30.40 -23.03 15.10
N GLU A 512 29.98 -23.96 15.96
CA GLU A 512 30.42 -24.08 17.39
C GLU A 512 31.95 -23.98 17.62
N ALA A 513 32.76 -24.00 16.56
CA ALA A 513 34.21 -23.89 16.55
C ALA A 513 34.80 -22.48 16.31
N GLU A 514 34.01 -21.41 16.10
CA GLU A 514 34.54 -20.11 15.60
C GLU A 514 34.61 -18.97 16.62
N ILE A 515 33.80 -18.95 17.70
CA ILE A 515 33.95 -17.98 18.80
C ILE A 515 34.40 -18.65 20.10
N LYS A 516 35.42 -18.07 20.74
CA LYS A 516 35.93 -18.47 22.05
C LYS A 516 35.88 -17.32 23.03
N ILE A 517 35.22 -17.53 24.16
CA ILE A 517 35.13 -16.57 25.26
C ILE A 517 35.86 -17.17 26.47
N PHE A 518 36.93 -16.53 26.93
CA PHE A 518 37.78 -17.06 27.99
C PHE A 518 38.53 -15.98 28.80
N PRO A 519 38.86 -16.24 30.07
CA PRO A 519 38.44 -17.40 30.85
C PRO A 519 36.94 -17.35 31.17
N ASN A 520 36.31 -18.51 31.30
CA ASN A 520 34.95 -18.64 31.79
C ASN A 520 34.88 -19.87 32.70
N PRO A 521 34.78 -19.72 34.04
CA PRO A 521 34.50 -18.46 34.76
C PRO A 521 35.64 -17.42 34.72
N SER A 522 35.30 -16.13 34.84
CA SER A 522 36.23 -14.98 34.87
C SER A 522 36.14 -14.19 36.19
N VAL A 523 37.20 -13.49 36.56
CA VAL A 523 37.25 -12.50 37.66
C VAL A 523 36.92 -11.08 37.19
N GLY A 524 36.52 -10.92 35.92
CA GLY A 524 36.06 -9.68 35.31
C GLY A 524 36.81 -9.30 34.02
N GLU A 525 38.01 -9.81 33.77
CA GLU A 525 38.66 -9.69 32.44
C GLU A 525 38.27 -10.86 31.54
N VAL A 526 37.70 -10.58 30.38
CA VAL A 526 37.20 -11.59 29.44
C VAL A 526 37.75 -11.32 28.04
N ASN A 527 38.37 -12.32 27.44
CA ASN A 527 38.83 -12.27 26.05
C ASN A 527 37.84 -12.99 25.15
N ILE A 528 37.66 -12.44 23.96
CA ILE A 528 36.75 -12.89 22.93
C ILE A 528 37.57 -13.03 21.66
N GLN A 529 37.62 -14.25 21.13
CA GLN A 529 38.31 -14.55 19.88
C GLN A 529 37.31 -15.09 18.87
N SER A 530 37.21 -14.44 17.72
CA SER A 530 36.49 -14.90 16.54
C SER A 530 37.46 -15.48 15.52
N LYS A 531 37.01 -16.42 14.69
CA LYS A 531 37.78 -17.01 13.60
C LYS A 531 36.96 -16.90 12.31
N GLY A 532 37.39 -16.02 11.41
CA GLY A 532 36.79 -15.89 10.07
C GLY A 532 35.82 -14.72 9.90
N ASP A 533 35.34 -14.12 11.00
CA ASP A 533 34.50 -12.91 10.98
C ASP A 533 35.00 -11.89 12.01
N ALA A 534 34.97 -10.60 11.67
CA ALA A 534 35.40 -9.53 12.55
C ALA A 534 34.32 -9.28 13.62
N ILE A 535 34.73 -9.15 14.88
CA ILE A 535 33.80 -8.78 15.95
C ILE A 535 33.42 -7.32 15.73
N GLN A 536 32.14 -7.03 15.57
CA GLN A 536 31.61 -5.67 15.44
C GLN A 536 31.05 -5.15 16.76
N MET A 537 30.34 -6.02 17.49
CA MET A 537 29.70 -5.66 18.76
C MET A 537 29.82 -6.77 19.80
N VAL A 538 29.96 -6.37 21.06
CA VAL A 538 29.86 -7.24 22.22
C VAL A 538 28.89 -6.63 23.22
N THR A 539 27.89 -7.41 23.63
CA THR A 539 26.88 -6.99 24.60
C THR A 539 26.77 -8.02 25.71
N VAL A 540 26.83 -7.59 26.98
CA VAL A 540 26.62 -8.47 28.15
C VAL A 540 25.30 -8.11 28.81
N PHE A 541 24.51 -9.13 29.11
CA PHE A 541 23.21 -9.04 29.76
C PHE A 541 23.24 -9.73 31.13
N ASP A 542 22.54 -9.17 32.10
CA ASP A 542 22.19 -9.92 33.31
C ASP A 542 21.04 -10.91 33.05
N LEU A 543 20.68 -11.71 34.07
CA LEU A 543 19.63 -12.73 33.97
C LEU A 543 18.21 -12.17 33.75
N THR A 544 18.02 -10.87 33.91
CA THR A 544 16.76 -10.18 33.61
C THR A 544 16.70 -9.65 32.18
N GLY A 545 17.77 -9.83 31.39
CA GLY A 545 17.89 -9.31 30.02
C GLY A 545 18.36 -7.86 29.96
N LYS A 546 18.75 -7.25 31.09
CA LYS A 546 19.27 -5.89 31.11
C LYS A 546 20.70 -5.86 30.60
N ILE A 547 20.99 -4.95 29.66
CA ILE A 547 22.36 -4.68 29.21
C ILE A 547 23.18 -4.10 30.38
N VAL A 548 24.26 -4.79 30.74
CA VAL A 548 25.20 -4.38 31.79
C VAL A 548 26.56 -3.96 31.23
N TYR A 549 26.84 -4.30 29.97
CA TYR A 549 28.02 -3.86 29.24
C TYR A 549 27.71 -3.86 27.74
N ARG A 550 28.25 -2.89 27.01
CA ARG A 550 28.15 -2.83 25.55
C ARG A 550 29.38 -2.16 24.95
N SER A 551 29.91 -2.75 23.89
CA SER A 551 31.02 -2.21 23.10
C SER A 551 30.73 -2.40 21.62
N GLU A 552 30.88 -1.34 20.83
CA GLU A 552 30.55 -1.28 19.40
C GLU A 552 31.76 -0.82 18.58
N ASN A 553 31.69 -0.95 17.25
CA ASN A 553 32.75 -0.54 16.31
C ASN A 553 34.11 -1.18 16.60
N ILE A 554 34.09 -2.46 17.01
CA ILE A 554 35.29 -3.16 17.46
C ILE A 554 36.20 -3.50 16.24
N ASN A 555 35.60 -4.02 15.16
CA ASN A 555 36.20 -4.39 13.87
C ASN A 555 37.55 -5.13 13.98
N ARG A 556 37.60 -6.22 14.74
CA ARG A 556 38.79 -7.08 14.88
C ARG A 556 38.41 -8.49 15.31
N GLU A 557 39.27 -9.47 15.06
CA GLU A 557 39.03 -10.88 15.40
C GLU A 557 39.29 -11.21 16.89
N PHE A 558 39.90 -10.29 17.66
CA PHE A 558 40.23 -10.50 19.07
C PHE A 558 39.95 -9.25 19.91
N GLU A 559 39.07 -9.36 20.91
CA GLU A 559 38.74 -8.26 21.81
C GLU A 559 38.83 -8.69 23.28
N SER A 560 39.27 -7.76 24.14
CA SER A 560 39.30 -7.95 25.59
C SER A 560 38.40 -6.93 26.27
N ILE A 561 37.47 -7.41 27.10
CA ILE A 561 36.50 -6.57 27.81
C ILE A 561 36.74 -6.64 29.32
N ASN A 562 36.46 -5.53 30.00
CA ASN A 562 36.59 -5.41 31.46
C ASN A 562 35.22 -5.28 32.11
N LEU A 563 34.91 -6.25 32.97
CA LEU A 563 33.66 -6.42 33.69
C LEU A 563 33.86 -6.42 35.22
N ASN A 564 35.01 -5.92 35.71
CA ASN A 564 35.39 -5.96 37.13
C ASN A 564 34.39 -5.23 38.05
N GLU A 565 33.58 -4.32 37.50
CA GLU A 565 32.54 -3.59 38.25
C GLU A 565 31.23 -4.36 38.40
N LEU A 566 31.08 -5.48 37.69
CA LEU A 566 29.91 -6.35 37.79
C LEU A 566 30.02 -7.29 38.99
N LYS A 567 28.87 -7.63 39.57
CA LYS A 567 28.82 -8.56 40.72
C LYS A 567 29.09 -9.99 40.25
N SER A 568 29.66 -10.83 41.11
CA SER A 568 29.75 -12.26 40.86
C SER A 568 28.37 -12.85 40.57
N GLY A 569 28.26 -13.64 39.50
CA GLY A 569 26.98 -14.11 38.98
C GLY A 569 27.06 -14.68 37.56
N MET A 570 25.95 -15.20 37.08
CA MET A 570 25.79 -15.65 35.70
C MET A 570 25.27 -14.49 34.83
N TYR A 571 25.85 -14.35 33.65
CA TYR A 571 25.53 -13.37 32.63
C TYR A 571 25.37 -14.07 31.28
N LEU A 572 24.76 -13.39 30.32
CA LEU A 572 24.80 -13.77 28.91
C LEU A 572 25.69 -12.78 28.16
N ILE A 573 26.57 -13.27 27.30
CA ILE A 573 27.39 -12.44 26.43
C ILE A 573 27.02 -12.74 24.98
N LYS A 574 26.56 -11.72 24.27
CA LYS A 574 26.29 -11.75 22.83
C LYS A 574 27.46 -11.10 22.10
N VAL A 575 27.97 -11.77 21.07
CA VAL A 575 29.01 -11.29 20.16
C VAL A 575 28.41 -11.26 18.76
N GLU A 576 28.50 -10.13 18.07
CA GLU A 576 27.95 -9.92 16.73
C GLU A 576 29.10 -9.53 15.79
N GLY A 577 29.17 -10.23 14.65
CA GLY A 577 30.04 -9.93 13.51
C GLY A 577 29.24 -9.31 12.35
N ASP A 578 29.81 -9.34 11.15
CA ASP A 578 29.16 -8.75 9.96
C ASP A 578 28.01 -9.63 9.43
N GLU A 579 28.14 -10.96 9.55
CA GLU A 579 27.16 -11.93 9.02
C GLU A 579 26.70 -12.97 10.06
N ALA A 580 27.32 -12.99 11.25
CA ALA A 580 27.06 -13.99 12.30
C ALA A 580 26.91 -13.40 13.71
N SER A 581 26.24 -14.14 14.60
CA SER A 581 26.21 -13.81 16.03
C SER A 581 26.24 -15.06 16.91
N SER A 582 26.76 -14.93 18.12
CA SER A 582 26.75 -15.99 19.13
C SER A 582 26.38 -15.43 20.50
N THR A 583 25.61 -16.20 21.27
CA THR A 583 25.27 -15.88 22.66
C THR A 583 25.70 -17.01 23.58
N GLU A 584 26.60 -16.71 24.51
CA GLU A 584 27.18 -17.68 25.43
C GLU A 584 26.89 -17.32 26.89
N ARG A 585 26.93 -18.33 27.78
CA ARG A 585 26.85 -18.10 29.23
C ARG A 585 28.20 -17.68 29.76
N LEU A 586 28.27 -16.57 30.49
CA LEU A 586 29.48 -16.09 31.16
C LEU A 586 29.30 -16.12 32.67
N PHE A 587 30.24 -16.73 33.39
CA PHE A 587 30.24 -16.78 34.85
C PHE A 587 31.31 -15.85 35.40
N LEU A 588 30.90 -14.83 36.17
CA LEU A 588 31.79 -13.96 36.92
C LEU A 588 31.87 -14.44 38.38
N HIS A 589 33.07 -14.49 38.96
CA HIS A 589 33.28 -14.94 40.35
C HIS A 589 34.14 -13.99 41.15
#